data_AF-E2ZIF6-F1
#
_entry.id   AF-E2ZIF6-F1
#
_cell.length_a   1.000
_cell.length_b   1.000
_cell.length_c   1.000
_cell.angle_alpha   90.00
_cell.angle_beta   90.00
_cell.angle_gamma   90.00
#
_symmetry.space_group_name_H-M   'P 1'
#
loop_
_entity.id
_entity.type
_entity.pdbx_description
1 polymer ?
#
loop_
_entity_poly.entity_id
_entity_poly.type
_entity_poly.pdbx_seq_one_letter_code
_entity_poly.pdbx_strand_id
1 'polypeptide(L)'
;MFKDRLKKAMKDLHLNQIQVSGMTGRSRASICQYLAGAQVPPDAVQRSMAAALGLDVEYFTAPDAPQHTDPVPKRHGGIRQLSLKQAAALLGVDKETVGKGLQQGVFPWGYGVKTSANRWRYIINADRFSQIEGVEIQEGESA
;
A
#
# COMPACT_ATOMS: atom_id res chain seq x y z
N MET A 1 -13.85 -4.21 6.12
CA MET A 1 -12.87 -4.41 7.20
C MET A 1 -12.57 -5.89 7.42
N PHE A 2 -13.38 -6.66 8.16
CA PHE A 2 -13.10 -8.09 8.39
C PHE A 2 -12.98 -8.91 7.11
N LYS A 3 -13.96 -8.79 6.20
CA LYS A 3 -13.99 -9.47 4.89
C LYS A 3 -12.70 -9.26 4.10
N ASP A 4 -12.26 -8.01 4.01
CA ASP A 4 -11.12 -7.61 3.18
C ASP A 4 -9.80 -8.08 3.81
N ARG A 5 -9.68 -7.97 5.14
CA ARG A 5 -8.54 -8.54 5.90
C ARG A 5 -8.50 -10.07 5.80
N LEU A 6 -9.65 -10.75 5.82
CA LEU A 6 -9.72 -12.21 5.66
C LEU A 6 -9.28 -12.62 4.25
N LYS A 7 -9.72 -11.90 3.21
CA LYS A 7 -9.26 -12.12 1.83
C LYS A 7 -7.75 -11.89 1.67
N LYS A 8 -7.23 -10.82 2.30
CA LYS A 8 -5.80 -10.50 2.30
C LYS A 8 -4.98 -11.60 2.99
N ALA A 9 -5.36 -11.98 4.21
CA ALA A 9 -4.74 -13.09 4.94
C ALA A 9 -4.74 -14.40 4.12
N MET A 10 -5.85 -14.74 3.47
CA MET A 10 -5.92 -15.92 2.60
C MET A 10 -4.95 -15.85 1.42
N LYS A 11 -4.81 -14.68 0.80
CA LYS A 11 -3.87 -14.47 -0.31
C LYS A 11 -2.42 -14.55 0.15
N ASP A 12 -2.08 -13.85 1.23
CA ASP A 12 -0.72 -13.73 1.74
C ASP A 12 -0.20 -15.08 2.29
N LEU A 13 -1.09 -15.86 2.91
CA LEU A 13 -0.78 -17.20 3.44
C LEU A 13 -1.01 -18.33 2.40
N HIS A 14 -1.44 -18.00 1.18
CA HIS A 14 -1.78 -18.95 0.13
C HIS A 14 -2.80 -20.03 0.56
N LEU A 15 -3.81 -19.64 1.34
CA LEU A 15 -4.82 -20.53 1.90
C LEU A 15 -6.13 -20.50 1.11
N ASN A 16 -6.74 -21.67 0.94
CA ASN A 16 -8.10 -21.81 0.43
C ASN A 16 -9.14 -21.86 1.58
N GLN A 17 -10.43 -21.73 1.23
CA GLN A 17 -11.51 -21.69 2.24
C GLN A 17 -11.61 -22.96 3.09
N ILE A 18 -11.23 -24.12 2.54
CA ILE A 18 -11.24 -25.40 3.28
C ILE A 18 -10.14 -25.39 4.34
N GLN A 19 -8.95 -24.92 3.98
CA GLN A 19 -7.84 -24.80 4.90
C GLN A 19 -8.16 -23.81 6.02
N VAL A 20 -8.71 -22.64 5.69
CA VAL A 20 -9.13 -21.66 6.70
C VAL A 20 -10.20 -22.24 7.62
N SER A 21 -11.20 -22.94 7.07
CA SER A 21 -12.24 -23.63 7.85
C SER A 21 -11.63 -24.64 8.83
N GLY A 22 -10.68 -25.46 8.37
CA GLY A 22 -9.99 -26.45 9.19
C GLY A 22 -9.12 -25.81 10.28
N MET A 23 -8.36 -24.76 9.95
CA MET A 23 -7.48 -24.08 10.91
C MET A 23 -8.27 -23.32 11.97
N THR A 24 -9.33 -22.61 11.57
CA THR A 24 -10.11 -21.74 12.48
C THR A 24 -11.23 -22.46 13.23
N GLY A 25 -11.46 -23.74 12.95
CA GLY A 25 -12.56 -24.52 13.50
C GLY A 25 -13.94 -24.00 13.10
N ARG A 26 -14.04 -23.18 12.05
CA ARG A 26 -15.30 -22.61 11.56
C ARG A 26 -15.84 -23.43 10.40
N SER A 27 -17.17 -23.48 10.26
CA SER A 27 -17.78 -24.14 9.11
C SER A 27 -17.43 -23.42 7.80
N ARG A 28 -17.33 -24.18 6.69
CA ARG A 28 -17.15 -23.60 5.35
C ARG A 28 -18.24 -22.59 5.00
N ALA A 29 -19.48 -22.84 5.44
CA ALA A 29 -20.61 -21.92 5.23
C ALA A 29 -20.38 -20.58 5.92
N SER A 30 -19.92 -20.60 7.18
CA SER A 30 -19.56 -19.39 7.92
C SER A 30 -18.42 -18.63 7.25
N ILE A 31 -17.34 -19.32 6.84
CA ILE A 31 -16.23 -18.70 6.11
C ILE A 31 -16.71 -18.06 4.80
N CYS A 32 -17.59 -18.73 4.05
CA CYS A 32 -18.19 -18.19 2.83
C CYS A 32 -19.01 -16.92 3.11
N GLN A 33 -19.86 -16.93 4.15
CA GLN A 33 -20.63 -15.75 4.57
C GLN A 33 -19.73 -14.59 4.98
N TYR A 34 -18.62 -14.87 5.68
CA TYR A 34 -17.64 -13.85 6.05
C TYR A 34 -16.95 -13.25 4.83
N LEU A 35 -16.56 -14.07 3.86
CA LEU A 35 -15.93 -13.64 2.61
C LEU A 35 -16.88 -12.90 1.66
N ALA A 36 -18.18 -13.20 1.74
CA ALA A 36 -19.24 -12.44 1.09
C ALA A 36 -19.51 -11.10 1.79
N GLY A 37 -19.17 -10.99 3.08
CA GLY A 37 -19.50 -9.85 3.93
C GLY A 37 -20.95 -9.86 4.42
N ALA A 38 -21.66 -10.99 4.27
CA ALA A 38 -23.02 -11.17 4.75
C ALA A 38 -23.09 -11.27 6.28
N GLN A 39 -22.01 -11.75 6.90
CA GLN A 39 -21.89 -11.84 8.36
C GLN A 39 -20.49 -11.40 8.79
N VAL A 40 -20.40 -10.70 9.92
CA VAL A 40 -19.13 -10.43 10.60
C VAL A 40 -19.15 -11.19 11.93
N PRO A 41 -18.11 -11.99 12.24
CA PRO A 41 -18.04 -12.69 13.51
C PRO A 41 -17.77 -11.73 14.67
N PRO A 42 -18.17 -12.05 15.91
CA PRO A 42 -17.84 -11.25 17.10
C PRO A 42 -16.32 -11.16 17.34
N ASP A 43 -15.86 -10.12 18.04
CA ASP A 43 -14.42 -9.87 18.27
C ASP A 43 -13.68 -11.06 18.90
N ALA A 44 -14.28 -11.75 19.86
CA ALA A 44 -13.70 -12.95 20.46
C ALA A 44 -13.42 -14.04 19.40
N VAL A 45 -14.31 -14.18 18.42
CA VAL A 45 -14.14 -15.12 17.31
C VAL A 45 -13.08 -14.62 16.35
N GLN A 46 -13.06 -13.32 16.04
CA GLN A 46 -12.05 -12.72 15.18
C GLN A 46 -10.63 -12.95 15.74
N ARG A 47 -10.42 -12.71 17.03
CA ARG A 47 -9.15 -12.95 17.73
C ARG A 47 -8.72 -14.42 17.68
N SER A 48 -9.67 -15.33 17.95
CA SER A 48 -9.42 -16.78 17.85
C SER A 48 -9.05 -17.21 16.43
N MET A 49 -9.70 -16.63 15.41
CA MET A 49 -9.36 -16.90 14.01
C MET A 49 -7.97 -16.37 13.64
N ALA A 50 -7.58 -15.19 14.12
CA ALA A 50 -6.24 -14.65 13.87
C ALA A 50 -5.15 -15.55 14.47
N ALA A 51 -5.30 -15.93 15.74
CA ALA A 51 -4.37 -16.83 16.42
C ALA A 51 -4.24 -18.17 15.68
N ALA A 52 -5.36 -18.74 15.22
CA ALA A 52 -5.37 -20.00 14.47
C ALA A 52 -4.69 -19.90 13.10
N LEU A 53 -4.68 -18.72 12.48
CA LEU A 53 -4.01 -18.47 11.21
C LEU A 53 -2.54 -18.04 11.38
N GLY A 54 -2.03 -17.97 12.63
CA GLY A 54 -0.68 -17.49 12.92
C GLY A 54 -0.52 -15.99 12.69
N LEU A 55 -1.61 -15.23 12.70
CA LEU A 55 -1.63 -13.78 12.58
C LEU A 55 -1.64 -13.14 13.97
N ASP A 56 -1.30 -11.86 14.03
CA ASP A 56 -1.46 -11.06 15.24
C ASP A 56 -2.90 -11.14 15.78
N VAL A 57 -3.08 -11.31 17.09
CA VAL A 57 -4.40 -11.53 17.70
C VAL A 57 -5.36 -10.37 17.40
N GLU A 58 -4.83 -9.16 17.24
CA GLU A 58 -5.60 -7.98 16.90
C GLU A 58 -5.69 -7.74 15.39
N TYR A 59 -5.14 -8.61 14.54
CA TYR A 59 -5.14 -8.45 13.08
C TYR A 59 -6.51 -8.15 12.49
N PHE A 60 -7.58 -8.74 13.01
CA PHE A 60 -8.94 -8.51 12.53
C PHE A 60 -9.68 -7.38 13.28
N THR A 61 -9.33 -7.12 14.54
CA THR A 61 -10.04 -6.20 15.44
C THR A 61 -9.38 -4.83 15.58
N ALA A 62 -8.08 -4.73 15.27
CA ALA A 62 -7.36 -3.49 15.36
C ALA A 62 -8.05 -2.47 14.45
N PRO A 63 -8.49 -1.31 14.98
CA PRO A 63 -8.88 -0.20 14.11
C PRO A 63 -7.74 0.00 13.12
N ASP A 64 -8.04 0.29 11.87
CA ASP A 64 -7.00 0.52 10.86
C ASP A 64 -5.96 1.50 11.43
N ALA A 65 -4.83 0.99 11.93
CA ALA A 65 -3.59 1.73 11.92
C ALA A 65 -3.43 2.07 10.44
N PRO A 66 -3.39 3.36 10.08
CA PRO A 66 -3.72 3.83 8.74
C PRO A 66 -2.93 3.02 7.71
N GLN A 67 -3.55 1.97 7.17
CA GLN A 67 -3.16 1.42 5.90
C GLN A 67 -3.63 2.51 4.96
N HIS A 68 -2.70 3.43 4.67
CA HIS A 68 -2.87 4.67 3.91
C HIS A 68 -3.22 4.33 2.45
N THR A 69 -4.33 3.62 2.26
CA THR A 69 -5.14 3.65 1.05
C THR A 69 -6.24 4.68 1.28
N ASP A 70 -5.88 5.86 1.77
CA ASP A 70 -6.73 7.01 1.53
C ASP A 70 -6.93 7.09 0.01
N PRO A 71 -8.17 7.11 -0.49
CA PRO A 71 -8.39 7.57 -1.85
C PRO A 71 -7.77 8.96 -1.91
N VAL A 72 -6.66 9.10 -2.64
CA VAL A 72 -5.95 10.38 -2.80
C VAL A 72 -7.03 11.43 -3.07
N PRO A 73 -7.20 12.44 -2.19
CA PRO A 73 -8.24 13.44 -2.40
C PRO A 73 -8.02 13.98 -3.81
N LYS A 74 -9.06 13.91 -4.65
CA LYS A 74 -9.01 14.46 -6.01
C LYS A 74 -8.80 15.97 -5.89
N ARG A 75 -7.54 16.40 -5.82
CA ARG A 75 -7.19 17.82 -5.77
C ARG A 75 -7.52 18.39 -7.14
N HIS A 76 -8.41 19.38 -7.17
CA HIS A 76 -8.58 20.22 -8.35
C HIS A 76 -7.31 21.07 -8.51
N GLY A 77 -6.38 20.64 -9.36
CA GLY A 77 -5.08 21.29 -9.59
C GLY A 77 -4.05 20.36 -10.23
N GLY A 78 -2.89 20.90 -10.62
CA GLY A 78 -1.75 20.13 -11.15
C GLY A 78 -1.06 19.28 -10.07
N ILE A 79 -0.40 18.19 -10.47
CA ILE A 79 0.39 17.34 -9.58
C ILE A 79 1.53 18.16 -8.98
N ARG A 80 1.69 18.17 -7.64
CA ARG A 80 2.89 18.73 -6.99
C ARG A 80 4.10 17.91 -7.44
N GLN A 81 5.04 18.56 -8.13
CA GLN A 81 6.18 17.88 -8.72
C GLN A 81 7.47 18.12 -7.94
N LEU A 82 8.27 17.06 -7.75
CA LEU A 82 9.67 17.21 -7.32
C LEU A 82 10.61 17.26 -8.51
N SER A 83 11.69 18.02 -8.37
CA SER A 83 12.83 17.89 -9.28
C SER A 83 13.63 16.62 -8.97
N LEU A 84 14.35 16.12 -9.97
CA LEU A 84 15.30 15.01 -9.79
C LEU A 84 16.32 15.27 -8.69
N LYS A 85 16.80 16.52 -8.56
CA LYS A 85 17.79 16.90 -7.56
C LYS A 85 17.20 16.82 -6.15
N GLN A 86 15.96 17.27 -5.97
CA GLN A 86 15.26 17.16 -4.69
C GLN A 86 15.01 15.70 -4.32
N ALA A 87 14.49 14.89 -5.24
CA ALA A 87 14.27 13.47 -4.99
C ALA A 87 15.59 12.74 -4.65
N ALA A 88 16.67 13.05 -5.35
CA ALA A 88 18.00 12.49 -5.08
C ALA A 88 18.53 12.88 -3.69
N ALA A 89 18.38 14.16 -3.31
CA ALA A 89 18.77 14.63 -1.98
C ALA A 89 17.96 13.95 -0.86
N LEU A 90 16.64 13.80 -1.04
CA LEU A 90 15.77 13.15 -0.06
C LEU A 90 16.05 11.64 0.08
N LEU A 91 16.46 10.98 -1.01
CA LEU A 91 16.85 9.57 -1.01
C LEU A 91 18.31 9.33 -0.58
N GLY A 92 19.13 10.39 -0.49
CA GLY A 92 20.57 10.26 -0.23
C GLY A 92 21.35 9.58 -1.35
N VAL A 93 20.90 9.70 -2.61
CA VAL A 93 21.54 9.06 -3.78
C VAL A 93 21.90 10.08 -4.87
N ASP A 94 22.65 9.65 -5.88
CA ASP A 94 22.94 10.50 -7.04
C ASP A 94 21.73 10.69 -7.98
N LYS A 95 21.65 11.84 -8.64
CA LYS A 95 20.55 12.16 -9.57
C LYS A 95 20.44 11.17 -10.72
N GLU A 96 21.55 10.62 -11.21
CA GLU A 96 21.55 9.65 -12.31
C GLU A 96 20.91 8.34 -11.90
N THR A 97 21.11 7.93 -10.64
CA THR A 97 20.46 6.74 -10.07
C THR A 97 18.95 6.93 -10.03
N VAL A 98 18.49 8.10 -9.55
CA VAL A 98 17.05 8.41 -9.56
C VAL A 98 16.51 8.46 -11.00
N GLY A 99 17.23 9.12 -11.90
CA GLY A 99 16.86 9.22 -13.30
C GLY A 99 16.73 7.85 -13.97
N LYS A 100 17.70 6.97 -13.79
CA LYS A 100 17.66 5.59 -14.32
C LYS A 100 16.51 4.79 -13.72
N GLY A 101 16.29 4.85 -12.41
CA GLY A 101 15.17 4.14 -11.78
C GLY A 101 13.81 4.61 -12.29
N LEU A 102 13.65 5.91 -12.58
CA LEU A 102 12.43 6.46 -13.19
C LEU A 102 12.24 6.00 -14.64
N GLN A 103 13.32 5.83 -15.41
CA GLN A 103 13.26 5.28 -16.77
C GLN A 103 12.94 3.78 -16.76
N GLN A 104 13.45 3.05 -15.77
CA GLN A 104 13.23 1.62 -15.57
C GLN A 104 11.86 1.31 -14.95
N GLY A 105 11.16 2.32 -14.41
CA GLY A 105 9.87 2.15 -13.74
C GLY A 105 9.98 1.51 -12.35
N VAL A 106 11.17 1.58 -11.72
CA VAL A 106 11.41 1.01 -10.38
C VAL A 106 10.74 1.83 -9.29
N PHE A 107 10.62 3.14 -9.48
CA PHE A 107 10.04 4.04 -8.48
C PHE A 107 8.53 4.22 -8.68
N PRO A 108 7.69 3.86 -7.69
CA PRO A 108 6.23 3.89 -7.82
C PRO A 108 5.61 5.30 -7.78
N TRP A 109 6.42 6.33 -7.49
CA TRP A 109 6.00 7.72 -7.33
C TRP A 109 6.34 8.61 -8.53
N GLY A 110 6.97 8.08 -9.59
CA GLY A 110 7.30 8.88 -10.77
C GLY A 110 7.71 8.04 -11.99
N TYR A 111 7.95 8.71 -13.11
CA TYR A 111 8.40 8.06 -14.34
C TYR A 111 9.21 9.01 -15.24
N GLY A 112 10.09 8.41 -16.05
CA GLY A 112 10.81 9.09 -17.11
C GLY A 112 10.08 8.94 -18.45
N VAL A 113 9.84 10.06 -19.15
CA VAL A 113 9.28 10.09 -20.50
C VAL A 113 10.38 10.49 -21.48
N LYS A 114 10.65 9.65 -22.48
CA LYS A 114 11.59 9.97 -23.55
C LYS A 114 10.94 10.96 -24.50
N THR A 115 11.41 12.21 -24.53
CA THR A 115 10.84 13.27 -25.38
C THR A 115 11.57 13.41 -26.71
N SER A 116 12.84 12.99 -26.78
CA SER A 116 13.67 13.02 -27.99
C SER A 116 14.77 11.95 -27.89
N ALA A 117 15.57 11.77 -28.95
CA ALA A 117 16.63 10.76 -29.00
C ALA A 117 17.52 10.73 -27.74
N ASN A 118 17.95 11.90 -27.27
CA ASN A 118 18.84 12.08 -26.10
C ASN A 118 18.23 12.92 -24.98
N ARG A 119 16.90 13.11 -24.95
CA ARG A 119 16.24 13.95 -23.94
C ARG A 119 15.14 13.18 -23.23
N TRP A 120 15.18 13.25 -21.90
CA TRP A 120 14.17 12.71 -21.01
C TRP A 120 13.54 13.83 -20.20
N ARG A 121 12.23 13.73 -20.01
CA ARG A 121 11.48 14.52 -19.04
C ARG A 121 11.08 13.62 -17.89
N TYR A 122 11.29 14.07 -16.67
CA TYR A 122 10.97 13.32 -15.47
C TYR A 122 9.75 13.94 -14.80
N ILE A 123 8.81 13.09 -14.43
CA ILE A 123 7.59 13.46 -13.73
C ILE A 123 7.61 12.71 -12.40
N ILE A 124 7.76 13.45 -11.31
CA ILE A 124 7.85 12.91 -9.95
C ILE A 124 6.68 13.47 -9.17
N ASN A 125 5.85 12.62 -8.57
CA ASN A 125 4.74 13.03 -7.72
C ASN A 125 5.25 13.19 -6.28
N ALA A 126 5.26 14.43 -5.79
CA ALA A 126 5.71 14.77 -4.44
C ALA A 126 4.90 14.04 -3.37
N ASP A 127 3.57 14.07 -3.46
CA ASP A 127 2.68 13.47 -2.47
C ASP A 127 2.94 11.95 -2.34
N ARG A 128 3.05 11.25 -3.49
CA ARG A 128 3.36 9.81 -3.53
C ARG A 128 4.77 9.50 -3.05
N PHE A 129 5.72 10.37 -3.32
CA PHE A 129 7.09 10.23 -2.81
C PHE A 129 7.10 10.27 -1.27
N SER A 130 6.52 11.32 -0.68
CA SER A 130 6.44 11.46 0.80
C SER A 130 5.64 10.33 1.45
N GLN A 131 4.55 9.89 0.82
CA GLN A 131 3.71 8.81 1.33
C GLN A 131 4.44 7.47 1.38
N ILE A 132 5.25 7.15 0.36
CA ILE A 132 5.90 5.84 0.22
C ILE A 132 7.22 5.80 0.97
N GLU A 133 8.05 6.84 0.83
CA GLU A 133 9.38 6.89 1.45
C GLU A 133 9.32 7.34 2.92
N GLY A 134 8.17 7.85 3.38
CA GLY A 134 7.99 8.35 4.75
C GLY A 134 8.79 9.63 5.03
N VAL A 135 9.19 10.36 3.99
CA VAL A 135 10.01 11.56 4.09
C VAL A 135 9.11 12.80 4.05
N GLU A 136 9.29 13.71 5.00
CA GLU A 136 8.61 15.00 5.01
C GLU A 136 9.29 15.92 3.99
N ILE A 137 8.55 16.30 2.94
CA ILE A 137 9.01 17.28 1.96
C ILE A 137 8.83 18.64 2.60
N GLN A 138 9.90 19.20 3.17
CA GLN A 138 9.88 20.57 3.67
C GLN A 138 9.65 21.52 2.48
N GLU A 139 8.50 22.20 2.46
CA GLU A 139 8.22 23.28 1.50
C GLU A 139 9.17 24.45 1.83
N GLY A 140 10.37 24.40 1.28
CA GLY A 140 11.42 25.39 1.48
C GLY A 140 11.89 26.01 0.17
N GLU A 141 11.33 27.18 -0.12
CA GLU A 141 11.90 28.33 -0.84
C GLU A 141 12.53 28.13 -2.23
N SER A 142 11.83 28.65 -3.25
CA SER A 142 12.49 29.31 -4.37
C SER A 142 11.89 30.72 -4.51
N ALA A 143 12.66 31.69 -4.01
CA ALA A 143 12.67 33.07 -4.47
C ALA A 143 13.06 33.16 -5.96
#